data_AF-A0A496VUF2-F1
#
_entry.id   AF-A0A496VUF2-F1
#
_cell.length_a   1.000
_cell.length_b   1.000
_cell.length_c   1.000
_cell.angle_alpha   90.00
_cell.angle_beta   90.00
_cell.angle_gamma   90.00
#
_symmetry.space_group_name_H-M   'P 1'
#
loop_
_entity.id
_entity.type
_entity.pdbx_description
1 polymer ?
#
loop_
_entity_poly.entity_id
_entity_poly.type
_entity_poly.pdbx_seq_one_letter_code
_entity_poly.pdbx_strand_id
1 'polypeptide(L)' 'MYKRVSRYSFEKTFSQKPPNQTAHGDLIVHEIKLTDFGKICHEILFSKDGVFLIECEDIMCIEKMIT' A
#
# COMPACT_ATOMS: atom_id res chain seq x y z
N MET A 1 10.63 -8.58 4.22
CA MET A 1 10.16 -8.21 5.58
C MET A 1 10.43 -6.73 5.76
N TYR A 2 9.39 -5.90 5.79
CA TYR A 2 9.53 -4.47 6.06
C TYR A 2 9.99 -4.26 7.51
N LYS A 3 10.86 -3.28 7.75
CA LYS A 3 11.32 -2.84 9.07
C LYS A 3 10.96 -1.35 9.22
N ARG A 4 10.69 -0.89 10.45
CA ARG A 4 10.36 0.52 10.77
C ARG A 4 9.22 1.09 9.91
N VAL A 5 8.08 0.38 9.89
CA VAL A 5 6.84 0.84 9.22
C VAL A 5 6.21 1.94 10.07
N SER A 6 6.01 3.13 9.49
CA SER A 6 5.42 4.28 10.19
C SER A 6 3.91 4.13 10.39
N ARG A 7 3.26 3.61 9.35
CA ARG A 7 1.83 3.41 9.29
C ARG A 7 1.53 2.28 8.32
N TYR A 8 0.57 1.46 8.70
CA TYR A 8 -0.12 0.57 7.78
C TYR A 8 -1.62 0.71 8.01
N SER A 9 -2.39 0.61 6.94
CA SER A 9 -3.84 0.46 7.03
C SER A 9 -4.31 -0.57 6.01
N PHE A 10 -5.39 -1.26 6.37
CA PHE A 10 -6.13 -2.11 5.48
C PHE A 10 -7.60 -1.72 5.57
N GLU A 11 -8.15 -1.22 4.47
CA GLU A 11 -9.55 -0.84 4.39
C GLU A 11 -10.31 -1.81 3.49
N LYS A 12 -11.48 -2.26 3.97
CA LYS A 12 -12.36 -3.14 3.22
C LYS A 12 -13.79 -3.13 3.77
N THR A 13 -14.77 -3.05 2.88
CA THR A 13 -16.20 -3.29 3.15
C THR A 13 -16.52 -4.78 2.94
N PHE A 14 -16.98 -5.48 3.97
CA PHE A 14 -17.38 -6.89 3.84
C PHE A 14 -18.87 -7.00 3.54
N SER A 15 -19.23 -7.72 2.48
CA SER A 15 -20.61 -8.20 2.26
C SER A 15 -20.75 -9.71 2.47
N GLN A 16 -19.71 -10.53 2.18
CA GLN A 16 -19.61 -11.96 2.53
C GLN A 16 -18.18 -12.47 2.23
N LYS A 17 -17.57 -13.28 3.12
CA LYS A 17 -16.24 -13.86 2.91
C LYS A 17 -16.37 -15.23 2.21
N PRO A 18 -15.89 -15.42 0.98
CA PRO A 18 -15.92 -16.73 0.33
C PRO A 18 -15.05 -17.75 1.09
N PRO A 19 -15.48 -19.01 1.22
CA PRO A 19 -14.63 -20.05 1.78
C PRO A 19 -13.36 -20.21 0.95
N ASN A 20 -12.23 -20.44 1.62
CA ASN A 20 -10.89 -20.66 1.04
C ASN A 20 -10.21 -19.45 0.38
N GLN A 21 -10.72 -18.23 0.56
CA GLN A 21 -9.99 -17.03 0.16
C GLN A 21 -9.65 -16.14 1.36
N THR A 22 -8.47 -15.54 1.30
CA THR A 22 -8.12 -14.42 2.19
C THR A 22 -9.10 -13.27 1.95
N ALA A 23 -9.22 -12.39 2.94
CA ALA A 23 -10.18 -11.29 2.85
C ALA A 23 -9.91 -10.36 1.66
N HIS A 24 -8.67 -10.24 1.18
CA HIS A 24 -8.28 -9.27 0.16
C HIS A 24 -8.58 -9.73 -1.28
N GLY A 25 -8.49 -11.02 -1.61
CA GLY A 25 -8.58 -11.49 -3.01
C GLY A 25 -7.20 -11.50 -3.69
N ASP A 26 -7.18 -11.41 -5.02
CA ASP A 26 -5.94 -11.39 -5.82
C ASP A 26 -5.36 -9.98 -5.88
N LEU A 27 -4.03 -9.86 -6.01
CA LEU A 27 -3.39 -8.56 -6.25
C LEU A 27 -3.73 -8.08 -7.67
N ILE A 28 -4.33 -6.89 -7.77
CA ILE A 28 -4.61 -6.25 -9.07
C ILE A 28 -3.45 -5.33 -9.44
N VAL A 29 -3.11 -4.39 -8.57
CA VAL A 29 -2.09 -3.37 -8.84
C VAL A 29 -1.28 -3.06 -7.59
N HIS A 30 0.01 -2.79 -7.81
CA HIS A 30 0.93 -2.27 -6.81
C HIS A 30 1.55 -0.99 -7.34
N GLU A 31 1.15 0.13 -6.75
CA GLU A 31 1.71 1.44 -7.06
C GLU A 31 2.68 1.88 -5.97
N ILE A 32 3.69 2.64 -6.38
CA ILE A 32 4.68 3.25 -5.49
C ILE A 32 4.66 4.75 -5.77
N LYS A 33 4.35 5.53 -4.74
CA LYS A 33 4.27 6.99 -4.82
C LYS A 33 5.12 7.67 -3.76
N LEU A 34 5.60 8.86 -4.09
CA LEU A 34 6.19 9.78 -3.11
C LEU A 34 5.06 10.55 -2.42
N THR A 35 5.04 10.58 -1.10
CA THR A 35 4.10 11.40 -0.34
C THR A 35 4.58 12.84 -0.25
N ASP A 36 3.69 13.76 0.11
CA ASP A 36 4.02 15.18 0.33
C ASP A 36 5.10 15.38 1.41
N PHE A 37 5.37 14.37 2.23
CA PHE A 37 6.40 14.37 3.26
C PHE A 37 7.73 13.74 2.80
N GLY A 38 7.88 13.46 1.50
CA GLY A 38 9.09 12.87 0.93
C GLY A 38 9.29 11.39 1.28
N LYS A 39 8.25 10.71 1.76
CA LYS A 39 8.29 9.28 2.10
C LYS A 39 7.77 8.43 0.95
N ILE A 40 8.29 7.21 0.82
CA ILE A 40 7.73 6.23 -0.12
C ILE A 40 6.48 5.59 0.48
N CYS A 41 5.39 5.62 -0.27
CA CYS A 41 4.15 4.91 0.04
C CYS A 41 3.87 3.85 -1.02
N HIS A 42 3.63 2.62 -0.57
CA HIS A 42 3.11 1.55 -1.40
C HIS A 42 1.59 1.50 -1.28
N GLU A 43 0.90 1.54 -2.41
CA GLU A 43 -0.53 1.35 -2.50
C GLU A 43 -0.81 0.05 -3.24
N ILE A 44 -1.49 -0.88 -2.56
CA ILE A 44 -1.68 -2.25 -3.03
C ILE A 44 -3.18 -2.52 -3.08
N LEU A 45 -3.72 -2.62 -4.29
CA LEU A 45 -5.14 -2.86 -4.53
C LEU A 45 -5.39 -4.32 -4.86
N PHE A 46 -6.42 -4.88 -4.23
CA PHE A 46 -6.81 -6.27 -4.40
C PHE A 46 -8.21 -6.40 -5.03
N SER A 47 -8.47 -7.55 -5.65
CA SER A 47 -9.66 -7.82 -6.47
C SER A 47 -10.99 -7.85 -5.75
N LYS A 48 -10.99 -7.65 -4.44
CA LYS A 48 -12.19 -7.51 -3.62
C LYS A 48 -12.21 -6.17 -2.89
N ASP A 49 -11.77 -5.09 -3.53
CA ASP A 49 -11.77 -3.74 -2.95
C ASP A 49 -10.95 -3.63 -1.65
N GLY A 50 -9.99 -4.53 -1.46
CA GLY A 50 -9.03 -4.43 -0.37
C GLY A 50 -7.93 -3.46 -0.77
N VAL A 51 -7.63 -2.48 0.07
CA VAL A 51 -6.50 -1.56 -0.15
C VAL A 51 -5.55 -1.66 1.02
N PHE A 52 -4.28 -1.98 0.73
CA PHE A 52 -3.18 -1.89 1.68
C PHE A 52 -2.33 -0.66 1.37
N LEU A 53 -2.14 0.20 2.37
CA LEU A 53 -1.20 1.31 2.31
C LEU A 53 -0.04 1.03 3.26
N ILE A 54 1.19 1.09 2.75
CA ILE A 54 2.42 0.93 3.53
C ILE A 54 3.31 2.14 3.30
N GLU A 55 3.45 2.98 4.32
CA GLU A 55 4.39 4.10 4.29
C GLU A 55 5.72 3.70 4.95
N CYS A 56 6.83 3.91 4.24
CA CYS A 56 8.17 3.60 4.72
C CYS A 56 8.87 4.86 5.21
N GLU A 57 9.40 4.83 6.43
CA GLU A 57 10.19 5.94 7.00
C GLU A 57 11.67 5.91 6.59
N ASP A 58 12.18 4.74 6.20
CA ASP A 58 13.61 4.54 5.96
C ASP A 58 14.08 4.96 4.56
N ILE A 59 13.14 5.25 3.66
CA ILE A 59 13.45 5.62 2.28
C ILE A 59 12.88 7.01 2.04
N MET A 60 13.74 8.01 2.13
CA MET A 60 13.47 9.35 1.63
C MET A 60 13.89 9.44 0.17
N CYS A 61 12.96 9.80 -0.71
CA CYS A 61 13.30 10.18 -2.07
C CYS A 61 13.53 11.69 -2.12
N ILE A 62 14.64 12.10 -2.74
CA ILE A 62 14.88 13.51 -3.06
C ILE A 62 14.75 13.63 -4.56
N GLU A 63 13.61 14.14 -5.03
CA GLU A 63 13.45 14.47 -6.45
C GLU A 63 14.37 15.64 -6.80
N LYS A 64 15.16 15.47 -7.85
CA LYS A 64 15.94 16.55 -8.44
C LYS A 64 15.33 16.86 -9.80
N MET A 65 14.92 18.12 -9.99
CA MET A 65 14.58 18.58 -11.33
C MET A 65 15.85 18.61 -12.16
N ILE A 66 15.82 17.90 -13.29
CA ILE A 66 16.86 18.00 -14.30
C ILE A 66 16.60 19.31 -15.04
N THR A 67 17.45 20.31 -14.78
CA THR A 67 17.51 21.58 -15.53
C THR A 67 18.35 21.42 -16.78
#